data_AF-A0A653N6V9-F1
#
_entry.id   AF-A0A653N6V9-F1
#
_cell.length_a   1.000
_cell.length_b   1.000
_cell.length_c   1.000
_cell.angle_alpha   90.00
_cell.angle_beta   90.00
_cell.angle_gamma   90.00
#
_symmetry.space_group_name_H-M   'P 1'
#
loop_
_entity.id
_entity.type
_entity.pdbx_description
1 polymer ?
#
loop_
_entity_poly.entity_id
_entity_poly.type
_entity_poly.pdbx_seq_one_letter_code
_entity_poly.pdbx_strand_id
1 'polypeptide(L)'
;MVKRRRRLAYEEPVLRDGQNTAVGGLPGRRLRRRMAKSTRIAQQVESLALIEQATGFFAETLELSIDEARAVLTEEADVLGITMREAAERVLKEHD
;
A
#
# COMPACT_ATOMS: atom_id res chain seq x y z
N MET A 1 49.95 -33.84 0.69
CA MET A 1 49.76 -33.29 2.05
C MET A 1 48.80 -32.10 1.96
N VAL A 2 47.50 -32.31 2.21
CA VAL A 2 46.46 -31.29 1.99
C VAL A 2 46.39 -30.37 3.21
N LYS A 3 46.73 -29.08 3.05
CA LYS A 3 46.68 -28.09 4.14
C LYS A 3 45.21 -27.87 4.56
N ARG A 4 44.81 -28.40 5.72
CA ARG A 4 43.49 -28.11 6.32
C ARG A 4 43.45 -26.64 6.76
N ARG A 5 42.68 -25.81 6.06
CA ARG A 5 42.37 -24.44 6.49
C ARG A 5 41.59 -24.47 7.81
N ARG A 6 41.98 -23.63 8.76
CA ARG A 6 41.32 -23.48 10.07
C ARG A 6 40.10 -22.58 9.89
N ARG A 7 38.90 -23.05 10.27
CA ARG A 7 37.66 -22.25 10.22
C ARG A 7 37.74 -21.08 11.18
N LEU A 8 37.31 -19.90 10.71
CA LEU A 8 37.25 -18.68 11.52
C LEU A 8 35.93 -18.65 12.30
N ALA A 9 35.93 -18.05 13.50
CA ALA A 9 34.84 -18.17 14.48
C ALA A 9 33.49 -17.55 14.03
N TYR A 10 33.48 -16.77 12.95
CA TYR A 10 32.28 -16.17 12.34
C TYR A 10 31.82 -16.89 11.07
N GLU A 11 32.50 -17.95 10.64
CA GLU A 11 32.05 -18.80 9.54
C GLU A 11 30.99 -19.78 10.06
N GLU A 12 29.75 -19.29 10.24
CA GLU A 12 28.61 -20.19 10.42
C GLU A 12 28.49 -21.13 9.21
N PRO A 13 28.25 -22.44 9.42
CA PRO A 13 28.08 -23.35 8.31
C PRO A 13 26.76 -23.00 7.61
N VAL A 14 26.84 -22.58 6.35
CA VAL A 14 25.68 -22.46 5.47
C VAL A 14 25.15 -23.88 5.24
N LEU A 15 24.26 -24.34 6.13
CA LEU A 15 23.48 -25.55 5.91
C LEU A 15 22.55 -25.26 4.74
N ARG A 16 23.01 -25.66 3.56
CA ARG A 16 22.10 -26.03 2.47
C ARG A 16 21.41 -27.30 2.93
N ASP A 17 20.11 -27.20 3.17
CA ASP A 17 19.09 -28.13 2.66
C ASP A 17 17.70 -27.76 3.20
N GLY A 18 16.74 -27.65 2.29
CA GLY A 18 15.32 -27.90 2.59
C GLY A 18 14.49 -26.75 3.14
N GLN A 19 13.92 -25.95 2.22
CA GLN A 19 12.54 -25.45 2.28
C GLN A 19 12.17 -24.46 3.41
N ASN A 20 12.07 -23.17 3.02
CA ASN A 20 11.14 -22.18 3.59
C ASN A 20 11.11 -22.02 5.12
N THR A 21 12.26 -21.96 5.79
CA THR A 21 12.30 -21.24 7.07
C THR A 21 12.15 -19.77 6.76
N ALA A 22 10.90 -19.29 6.87
CA ALA A 22 10.54 -17.88 6.94
C ALA A 22 11.66 -17.15 7.68
N VAL A 23 12.44 -16.33 6.97
CA VAL A 23 13.48 -15.48 7.55
C VAL A 23 12.81 -14.70 8.69
N GLY A 24 12.99 -15.16 9.93
CA GLY A 24 11.90 -15.07 10.90
C GLY A 24 12.33 -14.90 12.35
N GLY A 25 13.58 -14.51 12.57
CA GLY A 25 13.95 -13.89 13.84
C GLY A 25 13.35 -12.49 13.98
N LEU A 26 13.62 -11.84 15.11
CA LEU A 26 13.27 -10.43 15.34
C LEU A 26 13.65 -9.48 14.17
N PRO A 27 14.80 -9.65 13.47
CA PRO A 27 15.12 -8.86 12.28
C PRO A 27 14.13 -9.05 11.12
N GLY A 28 13.73 -10.29 10.83
CA GLY A 28 12.76 -10.60 9.76
C GLY A 28 11.36 -10.06 10.06
N ARG A 29 10.92 -10.13 11.34
CA ARG A 29 9.65 -9.54 11.78
C ARG A 29 9.66 -8.00 11.68
N ARG A 30 10.79 -7.36 12.00
CA ARG A 30 10.98 -5.91 11.84
C ARG A 30 10.95 -5.48 10.37
N LEU A 31 11.61 -6.22 9.48
CA LEU A 31 11.59 -5.93 8.05
C LEU A 31 10.18 -6.05 7.46
N ARG A 32 9.46 -7.14 7.74
CA ARG A 32 8.06 -7.31 7.28
C ARG A 32 7.14 -6.20 7.78
N ARG A 33 7.27 -5.79 9.06
CA ARG A 33 6.52 -4.65 9.62
C ARG A 33 6.85 -3.34 8.92
N ARG A 34 8.12 -3.09 8.59
CA ARG A 34 8.53 -1.89 7.83
C ARG A 34 7.96 -1.91 6.41
N MET A 35 8.02 -3.05 5.72
CA MET A 35 7.45 -3.21 4.39
C MET A 35 5.93 -3.00 4.40
N ALA A 36 5.21 -3.65 5.33
CA ALA A 36 3.76 -3.46 5.48
C ALA A 36 3.38 -2.00 5.80
N LYS A 37 4.19 -1.30 6.61
CA LYS A 37 4.01 0.14 6.86
C LYS A 37 4.24 0.96 5.59
N SER A 38 5.26 0.64 4.80
CA SER A 38 5.56 1.33 3.54
C SER A 38 4.47 1.15 2.50
N THR A 39 3.94 -0.06 2.34
CA THR A 39 2.86 -0.34 1.39
C THR A 39 1.56 0.35 1.81
N ARG A 40 1.28 0.42 3.12
CA ARG A 40 0.11 1.13 3.65
C ARG A 40 0.15 2.63 3.32
N ILE A 41 1.31 3.27 3.42
CA ILE A 41 1.46 4.69 3.07
C ILE A 41 1.19 4.90 1.58
N ALA A 42 1.77 4.06 0.72
CA ALA A 42 1.52 4.14 -0.73
C ALA A 42 0.04 3.99 -1.07
N GLN A 43 -0.65 3.01 -0.47
CA GLN A 43 -2.09 2.81 -0.66
C GLN A 43 -2.93 3.99 -0.17
N GLN A 44 -2.53 4.64 0.93
CA GLN A 44 -3.22 5.83 1.44
C GLN A 44 -3.05 7.02 0.51
N VAL A 45 -1.83 7.24 -0.02
CA VAL A 45 -1.56 8.32 -0.97
C VAL A 45 -2.34 8.11 -2.27
N GLU A 46 -2.34 6.89 -2.79
CA GLU A 46 -3.11 6.53 -3.99
C GLU A 46 -4.62 6.75 -3.75
N SER A 47 -5.13 6.33 -2.60
CA SER A 47 -6.52 6.57 -2.22
C SER A 47 -6.87 8.06 -2.16
N LEU A 48 -5.99 8.90 -1.61
CA LEU A 48 -6.22 10.34 -1.55
C LEU A 48 -6.16 10.96 -2.94
N ALA A 49 -5.21 10.55 -3.78
CA ALA A 49 -5.11 11.04 -5.15
C ALA A 49 -6.37 10.76 -5.96
N LEU A 50 -6.94 9.55 -5.85
CA LEU A 50 -8.21 9.20 -6.50
C LEU A 50 -9.36 10.08 -6.01
N ILE A 51 -9.45 10.31 -4.70
CA ILE A 51 -10.49 11.18 -4.11
C ILE A 51 -10.35 12.62 -4.61
N GLU A 52 -9.13 13.17 -4.65
CA GLU A 52 -8.90 14.53 -5.16
C GLU A 52 -9.22 14.63 -6.66
N GLN A 53 -8.89 13.61 -7.46
CA GLN A 53 -9.24 13.58 -8.88
C GLN A 53 -10.76 13.56 -9.11
N ALA A 54 -11.49 12.69 -8.42
CA ALA A 54 -12.95 12.65 -8.51
C ALA A 54 -13.60 13.94 -8.00
N THR A 55 -13.04 14.54 -6.93
CA THR A 55 -13.51 15.84 -6.41
C THR A 55 -13.31 16.95 -7.45
N GLY A 56 -12.14 17.01 -8.09
CA GLY A 56 -11.86 17.96 -9.17
C GLY A 56 -12.80 17.77 -10.36
N PHE A 57 -13.06 16.51 -10.74
CA PHE A 57 -14.02 16.17 -11.79
C PHE A 57 -15.43 16.70 -11.48
N PHE A 58 -15.94 16.50 -10.26
CA PHE A 58 -17.24 17.05 -9.87
C PHE A 58 -17.25 18.57 -9.80
N ALA A 59 -16.17 19.19 -9.31
CA ALA A 59 -16.06 20.65 -9.29
C ALA A 59 -16.13 21.24 -10.70
N GLU A 60 -15.46 20.62 -11.68
CA GLU A 60 -15.49 21.05 -13.08
C GLU A 60 -16.83 20.79 -13.76
N THR A 61 -17.42 19.60 -13.55
CA THR A 61 -18.64 19.19 -14.26
C THR A 61 -19.92 19.80 -13.71
N LEU A 62 -19.97 20.06 -12.41
CA LEU A 62 -21.14 20.61 -11.72
C LEU A 62 -20.98 22.11 -11.38
N GLU A 63 -19.87 22.73 -11.79
CA GLU A 63 -19.51 24.12 -11.47
C GLU A 63 -19.54 24.41 -9.96
N LEU A 64 -19.15 23.43 -9.15
CA LEU A 64 -19.15 23.49 -7.69
C LEU A 64 -17.81 23.96 -7.15
N SER A 65 -17.82 24.53 -5.94
CA SER A 65 -16.58 24.67 -5.17
C SER A 65 -16.02 23.29 -4.80
N ILE A 66 -14.71 23.23 -4.52
CA ILE A 66 -14.04 21.98 -4.12
C ILE A 66 -14.71 21.37 -2.86
N ASP A 67 -15.15 22.21 -1.92
CA ASP A 67 -15.80 21.76 -0.69
C ASP A 67 -17.19 21.16 -0.97
N GLU A 68 -17.97 21.76 -1.87
CA GLU A 68 -19.27 21.24 -2.30
C GLU A 68 -19.12 19.96 -3.11
N ALA A 69 -18.17 19.90 -4.04
CA ALA A 69 -17.86 18.68 -4.80
C ALA A 69 -17.44 17.53 -3.89
N ARG A 70 -16.66 17.82 -2.84
CA ARG A 70 -16.28 16.84 -1.82
C ARG A 70 -17.48 16.40 -0.99
N ALA A 71 -18.41 17.29 -0.68
CA ALA A 71 -19.65 16.93 0.01
C ALA A 71 -20.51 15.98 -0.83
N VAL A 72 -20.65 16.25 -2.13
CA VAL A 72 -21.36 15.36 -3.08
C VAL A 72 -20.72 13.97 -3.11
N LEU A 73 -19.39 13.88 -3.23
CA LEU A 73 -18.68 12.59 -3.22
C LEU A 73 -18.84 11.84 -1.88
N THR A 74 -18.95 12.58 -0.76
CA THR A 74 -19.18 12.00 0.56
C THR A 74 -20.61 11.47 0.68
N GLU A 75 -21.60 12.23 0.22
CA GLU A 75 -23.00 11.81 0.20
C GLU A 75 -23.20 10.57 -0.67
N GLU A 76 -22.57 10.51 -1.84
CA GLU A 76 -22.63 9.33 -2.71
C GLU A 76 -22.05 8.09 -2.03
N ALA A 77 -20.90 8.22 -1.35
CA ALA A 77 -20.30 7.14 -0.60
C ALA A 77 -21.22 6.65 0.54
N ASP A 78 -21.84 7.57 1.27
CA ASP A 78 -22.76 7.28 2.37
C ASP A 78 -24.05 6.60 1.86
N VAL A 79 -24.64 7.09 0.77
CA VAL A 79 -25.85 6.53 0.15
C VAL A 79 -25.62 5.11 -0.35
N LEU A 80 -24.44 4.84 -0.91
CA LEU A 80 -24.08 3.51 -1.42
C LEU A 80 -23.50 2.58 -0.34
N GLY A 81 -23.19 3.11 0.84
CA GLY A 81 -22.55 2.34 1.92
C GLY A 81 -21.15 1.87 1.56
N ILE A 82 -20.41 2.64 0.75
CA ILE A 82 -19.06 2.32 0.28
C ILE A 82 -18.04 3.33 0.82
N THR A 83 -16.76 3.06 0.63
CA THR A 83 -15.71 4.02 1.00
C THR A 83 -15.64 5.16 -0.01
N MET A 84 -15.18 6.34 0.43
CA MET A 84 -14.93 7.47 -0.49
C MET A 84 -13.98 7.12 -1.65
N ARG A 85 -13.04 6.20 -1.42
CA ARG A 85 -12.16 5.70 -2.49
C ARG A 85 -12.95 4.95 -3.56
N GLU A 86 -13.85 4.05 -3.14
CA GLU A 86 -14.67 3.26 -4.06
C GLU A 86 -15.66 4.15 -4.83
N ALA A 87 -16.24 5.16 -4.16
CA ALA A 87 -17.05 6.18 -4.82
C ALA A 87 -16.23 6.93 -5.88
N ALA A 88 -15.03 7.40 -5.53
CA ALA A 88 -14.14 8.07 -6.47
C ALA A 88 -13.74 7.18 -7.67
N GLU A 89 -13.40 5.91 -7.44
CA GLU A 89 -13.10 4.95 -8.50
C GLU A 89 -14.30 4.71 -9.42
N ARG A 90 -15.52 4.73 -8.88
CA ARG A 90 -16.74 4.54 -9.65
C ARG A 90 -17.01 5.74 -10.56
N VAL A 91 -16.97 6.95 -10.00
CA VAL A 91 -17.15 8.20 -10.75
C VAL A 91 -16.16 8.26 -11.91
N LEU A 92 -14.87 8.02 -11.65
CA LEU A 92 -13.85 8.07 -12.69
C LEU A 92 -14.04 6.99 -13.78
N LYS A 93 -14.50 5.78 -13.42
CA LYS A 93 -14.78 4.71 -14.39
C LYS A 93 -16.01 4.95 -15.25
N GLU A 94 -17.02 5.64 -14.73
CA GLU A 94 -18.23 5.98 -15.50
C GLU A 94 -17.96 7.09 -16.53
N HIS A 95 -16.81 7.77 -16.43
CA HIS A 95 -16.44 8.93 -17.24
C HIS A 95 -15.15 8.76 -18.08
N ASP A 96 -14.53 7.58 -18.07
CA ASP A 96 -13.48 7.14 -19.01
C ASP A 96 -14.08 6.60 -20.33
#